data_AF-A0A1Y1MUL2-F1
#
_entry.id   AF-A0A1Y1MUL2-F1
#
_cell.length_a   1.000
_cell.length_b   1.000
_cell.length_c   1.000
_cell.angle_alpha   90.00
_cell.angle_beta   90.00
_cell.angle_gamma   90.00
#
_symmetry.space_group_name_H-M   'P 1'
#
loop_
_entity.id
_entity.type
_entity.pdbx_description
1 polymer ?
#
loop_
_entity_poly.entity_id
_entity_poly.type
_entity_poly.pdbx_seq_one_letter_code
_entity_poly.pdbx_strand_id
1 'polypeptide(L)'
;EFSGLGNCLAKIFKSDGLVGLYRGFGVSVQGIIIYRAAFFGFYDTAKGILPDPKNTPIVVSWAIAQSVTTVAGIVSYPFDTVRRRMMMQSGRKKTEIIYK
;
A
#
# COMPACT_ATOMS: atom_id res chain seq x y z
N GLU A 1 -10.99 12.99 -19.00
CA GLU A 1 -11.39 11.58 -18.82
C GLU A 1 -10.49 10.62 -19.61
N PHE A 2 -10.52 9.34 -19.23
CA PHE A 2 -9.78 8.23 -19.83
C PHE A 2 -10.77 7.16 -20.31
N SER A 3 -10.57 6.62 -21.52
CA SER A 3 -11.46 5.60 -22.09
C SER A 3 -11.06 4.15 -21.77
N GLY A 4 -9.97 3.96 -21.03
CA GLY A 4 -9.42 2.64 -20.68
C GLY A 4 -7.96 2.72 -20.19
N LEU A 5 -7.39 1.58 -19.81
CA LEU A 5 -6.02 1.49 -19.27
C LEU A 5 -4.97 2.01 -20.27
N GLY A 6 -5.04 1.58 -21.53
CA GLY A 6 -4.09 2.01 -22.56
C GLY A 6 -4.16 3.51 -22.85
N ASN A 7 -5.37 4.08 -22.88
CA ASN A 7 -5.57 5.52 -23.03
C ASN A 7 -4.98 6.28 -21.83
N CYS A 8 -5.21 5.78 -20.61
CA CYS A 8 -4.64 6.37 -19.39
C CYS A 8 -3.11 6.42 -19.44
N LEU A 9 -2.47 5.29 -19.72
CA LEU A 9 -1.00 5.22 -19.81
C LEU A 9 -0.45 6.16 -20.89
N ALA A 10 -1.01 6.12 -22.10
CA ALA A 10 -0.54 6.98 -23.21
C ALA A 10 -0.74 8.48 -22.91
N LYS A 11 -1.88 8.85 -22.32
CA LYS A 11 -2.21 10.25 -22.02
C LYS A 11 -1.35 10.82 -20.89
N ILE A 12 -1.12 10.05 -19.81
CA ILE A 12 -0.22 10.44 -18.72
C ILE A 12 1.23 10.51 -19.20
N PHE A 13 1.67 9.54 -20.00
CA PHE A 13 3.02 9.55 -20.57
C PHE A 13 3.25 10.76 -21.47
N LYS A 14 2.25 11.15 -22.28
CA LYS A 14 2.34 12.34 -23.14
C LYS A 14 2.35 13.66 -22.34
N SER A 15 1.68 13.73 -21.19
CA SER A 15 1.64 14.95 -20.36
C SER A 15 2.85 15.10 -19.43
N ASP A 16 3.18 14.05 -18.69
CA ASP A 16 4.13 14.09 -17.56
C ASP A 16 5.31 13.12 -17.74
N GLY A 17 5.38 12.39 -18.86
CA GLY A 17 6.42 11.41 -19.13
C GLY A 17 6.41 10.22 -18.16
N LEU A 18 7.59 9.62 -17.99
CA LEU A 18 7.81 8.52 -17.04
C LEU A 18 7.55 8.93 -15.59
N VAL A 19 7.88 10.16 -15.22
CA VAL A 19 7.72 10.67 -13.84
C VAL A 19 6.24 10.69 -13.44
N GLY A 20 5.33 11.02 -14.36
CA GLY A 20 3.89 10.97 -14.11
C GLY A 20 3.36 9.56 -13.83
N LEU A 21 3.93 8.54 -14.46
CA LEU A 21 3.52 7.14 -14.25
C LEU A 21 4.01 6.59 -12.90
N TYR A 22 5.18 7.01 -12.44
CA TYR A 22 5.79 6.55 -11.17
C TYR A 22 5.56 7.50 -9.99
N ARG A 23 4.62 8.44 -10.13
CA ARG A 23 4.33 9.43 -9.11
C ARG A 23 3.84 8.76 -7.83
N GLY A 24 4.53 9.01 -6.72
CA GLY A 24 4.26 8.38 -5.43
C GLY A 24 4.96 7.03 -5.19
N PHE A 25 5.93 6.66 -6.03
CA PHE A 25 6.75 5.45 -5.84
C PHE A 25 7.49 5.44 -4.49
N GLY A 26 8.11 6.55 -4.08
CA GLY A 26 8.85 6.62 -2.80
C GLY A 26 7.97 6.31 -1.58
N VAL A 27 6.79 6.94 -1.50
CA VAL A 27 5.82 6.66 -0.42
C VAL A 27 5.25 5.24 -0.54
N SER A 28 5.11 4.70 -1.75
CA SER A 28 4.74 3.29 -1.94
C SER A 28 5.79 2.33 -1.34
N VAL A 29 7.08 2.63 -1.52
CA VAL A 29 8.18 1.82 -0.94
C VAL A 29 8.17 1.92 0.59
N GLN A 30 7.99 3.12 1.14
CA GLN A 30 7.90 3.28 2.59
C GLN A 30 6.67 2.56 3.17
N GLY A 31 5.52 2.65 2.49
CA GLY A 31 4.30 1.96 2.88
C GLY A 31 4.45 0.43 2.90
N ILE A 32 5.13 -0.17 1.91
CA ILE A 32 5.32 -1.63 1.88
C ILE A 32 6.29 -2.12 2.95
N ILE A 33 7.32 -1.33 3.28
CA ILE A 33 8.25 -1.65 4.37
C ILE A 33 7.50 -1.64 5.70
N ILE A 34 6.70 -0.60 5.97
CA ILE A 34 5.91 -0.48 7.20
C ILE A 34 4.86 -1.59 7.29
N TYR A 35 4.16 -1.87 6.20
CA TYR A 35 3.19 -2.96 6.15
C TYR A 35 3.84 -4.30 6.50
N ARG A 36 5.00 -4.63 5.91
CA ARG A 36 5.69 -5.89 6.21
C ARG A 36 6.26 -5.92 7.62
N ALA A 37 6.86 -4.83 8.09
CA ALA A 37 7.37 -4.75 9.46
C ALA A 37 6.25 -4.96 10.48
N ALA A 38 5.11 -4.30 10.30
CA ALA A 38 3.93 -4.49 11.14
C ALA A 38 3.41 -5.93 11.04
N PHE A 39 3.26 -6.46 9.83
CA PHE A 39 2.77 -7.82 9.62
C PHE A 39 3.63 -8.87 10.33
N PHE A 40 4.95 -8.87 10.11
CA PHE A 40 5.85 -9.82 10.77
C PHE A 40 5.90 -9.58 12.29
N GLY A 41 5.98 -8.34 12.74
CA GLY A 41 6.02 -8.03 14.17
C GLY A 41 4.77 -8.50 14.92
N PHE A 42 3.58 -8.21 14.38
CA PHE A 42 2.32 -8.65 14.99
C PHE A 42 2.12 -10.17 14.88
N TYR A 43 2.52 -10.78 13.76
CA TYR A 43 2.39 -12.22 13.57
C TYR A 43 3.30 -13.02 14.51
N ASP A 44 4.56 -12.61 14.67
CA ASP A 44 5.51 -13.26 15.58
C ASP A 44 5.09 -13.06 17.04
N THR A 45 4.59 -11.88 17.39
CA THR A 45 4.04 -11.61 18.73
C THR A 45 2.83 -12.49 19.02
N ALA A 46 1.89 -12.59 18.06
CA ALA A 46 0.70 -13.44 18.21
C ALA A 46 1.08 -14.92 18.35
N LYS A 47 2.09 -15.39 17.61
CA LYS A 47 2.63 -16.75 17.74
C LYS A 47 3.36 -17.00 19.05
N GLY A 48 4.06 -16.00 19.60
CA GLY A 48 4.76 -16.11 20.88
C GLY A 48 3.83 -16.18 22.10
N ILE A 49 2.62 -15.63 21.99
CA ILE A 49 1.59 -15.68 23.04
C ILE A 49 0.82 -17.01 23.03
N LEU A 50 0.81 -17.72 21.90
CA LEU A 50 0.14 -19.01 21.77
C LEU A 50 0.84 -20.07 22.61
N PRO A 51 0.15 -20.72 23.56
CA PRO A 51 0.76 -21.72 24.45
C PRO A 51 1.20 -23.00 23.73
N ASP A 52 0.63 -23.30 22.55
CA ASP A 52 0.97 -24.50 21.78
C ASP A 52 0.91 -24.26 20.25
N PRO A 53 1.99 -23.70 19.64
CA PRO A 53 2.00 -23.27 18.24
C PRO A 53 1.81 -24.41 17.22
N LYS A 54 2.05 -25.67 17.62
CA LYS A 54 1.95 -26.85 16.73
C LYS A 54 0.58 -27.52 16.75
N ASN A 55 -0.21 -27.34 17.82
CA ASN A 55 -1.55 -27.91 17.96
C ASN A 55 -2.66 -26.86 17.83
N THR A 56 -2.34 -25.66 17.34
CA THR A 56 -3.32 -24.60 17.15
C THR A 56 -4.30 -24.98 16.03
N PRO A 57 -5.63 -24.97 16.26
CA PRO A 57 -6.61 -25.24 15.22
C PRO A 57 -6.43 -24.31 14.02
N ILE A 58 -6.65 -24.82 12.82
CA ILE A 58 -6.51 -24.07 11.55
C ILE A 58 -7.34 -22.77 11.59
N VAL A 59 -8.54 -22.81 12.20
CA VAL A 59 -9.43 -21.66 12.35
C VAL A 59 -8.79 -20.54 13.19
N VAL A 60 -8.10 -20.89 14.27
CA VAL A 60 -7.42 -19.92 15.15
C VAL A 60 -6.23 -19.30 14.43
N SER A 61 -5.44 -20.11 13.71
CA SER A 61 -4.33 -19.61 12.89
C SER A 61 -4.81 -18.68 11.77
N TRP A 62 -5.94 -19.01 11.15
CA TRP A 62 -6.58 -18.17 10.15
C TRP A 62 -7.10 -16.86 10.74
N ALA A 63 -7.77 -16.90 11.89
CA ALA A 63 -8.26 -15.71 12.59
C ALA A 63 -7.11 -14.76 12.98
N ILE A 64 -6.00 -15.31 13.49
CA ILE A 64 -4.79 -14.54 13.80
C ILE A 64 -4.23 -13.91 12.51
N ALA A 65 -4.10 -14.68 11.42
CA ALA A 65 -3.63 -14.14 10.15
C ALA A 65 -4.51 -12.99 9.62
N GLN A 66 -5.84 -13.12 9.71
CA GLN A 66 -6.76 -12.04 9.33
C GLN A 66 -6.59 -10.81 10.22
N SER A 67 -6.58 -10.99 11.54
CA SER A 67 -6.41 -9.88 12.48
C SER A 67 -5.11 -9.11 12.26
N VAL A 68 -3.99 -9.82 12.08
CA VAL A 68 -2.67 -9.23 11.81
C VAL A 68 -2.67 -8.48 10.48
N THR A 69 -3.29 -9.06 9.45
CA THR A 69 -3.42 -8.40 8.13
C THR A 69 -4.23 -7.11 8.24
N THR A 70 -5.36 -7.13 8.96
CA THR A 70 -6.20 -5.95 9.18
C THR A 70 -5.44 -4.86 9.93
N VAL A 71 -4.74 -5.19 11.01
CA VAL A 71 -3.95 -4.22 11.80
C VAL A 71 -2.80 -3.65 10.97
N ALA A 72 -2.03 -4.49 10.26
CA ALA A 72 -0.97 -4.03 9.38
C ALA A 72 -1.50 -3.13 8.25
N GLY A 73 -2.69 -3.45 7.72
CA GLY A 73 -3.39 -2.64 6.74
C GLY A 73 -3.79 -1.26 7.30
N ILE A 74 -4.32 -1.20 8.52
CA ILE A 74 -4.68 0.07 9.18
C ILE A 74 -3.44 0.93 9.44
N VAL A 75 -2.35 0.32 9.94
CA VAL A 75 -1.09 1.02 10.23
C VAL A 75 -0.46 1.60 8.96
N SER A 76 -0.52 0.89 7.85
CA SER A 76 0.02 1.35 6.56
C SER A 76 -0.94 2.25 5.76
N TYR A 77 -2.20 2.36 6.18
CA TYR A 77 -3.24 3.10 5.46
C TYR A 77 -2.94 4.59 5.21
N PRO A 78 -2.28 5.34 6.13
CA PRO A 78 -1.88 6.71 5.85
C PRO A 78 -0.94 6.83 4.65
N PHE A 79 0.01 5.89 4.53
CA PHE A 79 0.95 5.85 3.39
C PHE A 79 0.23 5.50 2.09
N ASP A 80 -0.72 4.57 2.13
CA ASP A 80 -1.55 4.26 0.95
C ASP A 80 -2.40 5.47 0.52
N THR A 81 -2.93 6.21 1.49
CA THR A 81 -3.72 7.42 1.24
C THR A 81 -2.87 8.48 0.53
N VAL A 82 -1.66 8.77 1.05
CA VAL A 82 -0.75 9.75 0.45
C VAL A 82 -0.28 9.29 -0.93
N ARG A 83 0.06 8.00 -1.09
CA ARG A 83 0.41 7.39 -2.38
C ARG A 83 -0.69 7.64 -3.43
N ARG A 84 -1.96 7.36 -3.09
CA ARG A 84 -3.08 7.58 -4.01
C ARG A 84 -3.30 9.06 -4.31
N ARG A 85 -3.16 9.94 -3.31
CA ARG A 85 -3.26 11.40 -3.52
C ARG A 85 -2.21 11.90 -4.50
N MET A 86 -0.98 11.37 -4.44
CA MET A 86 0.08 11.71 -5.39
C MET A 86 -0.18 11.17 -6.80
N MET A 87 -0.64 9.91 -6.92
CA MET A 87 -0.97 9.31 -8.23
C MET A 87 -2.08 10.09 -8.95
N MET A 88 -3.05 10.64 -8.21
CA MET A 88 -4.15 11.45 -8.75
C MET A 88 -3.72 12.85 -9.23
N GLN A 89 -2.46 13.25 -9.02
CA GLN A 89 -1.91 14.50 -9.55
C GLN A 89 -1.29 14.34 -10.93
N SER A 90 -1.06 13.12 -11.40
CA SER A 90 -0.53 12.87 -12.74
C SER A 90 -1.53 13.33 -13.80
N GLY A 91 -1.04 14.10 -14.79
CA GLY A 91 -1.84 14.70 -15.85
C GLY A 91 -2.46 16.06 -15.51
N ARG A 92 -2.22 16.61 -14.31
CA ARG A 92 -2.58 18.00 -13.96
C ARG A 92 -1.51 18.99 -14.44
N LYS A 93 -1.90 20.24 -14.66
CA LYS A 93 -0.94 21.31 -15.00
C LYS A 93 0.10 21.45 -13.89
N LYS A 94 1.36 21.74 -14.24
CA LYS A 94 2.48 21.85 -13.27
C LYS A 94 2.21 22.83 -12.12
N THR A 95 1.37 23.84 -12.34
CA THR A 95 0.93 24.82 -11.34
C THR A 95 -0.11 24.30 -10.34
N GLU A 96 -0.78 23.20 -10.63
CA GLU A 96 -1.81 22.57 -9.77
C GLU A 96 -1.28 21.35 -9.00
N ILE A 97 0.02 21.04 -9.17
CA ILE A 97 0.72 19.99 -8.44
C ILE A 97 1.02 20.49 -7.04
N ILE A 98 0.39 19.86 -6.04
CA ILE A 98 0.58 20.21 -4.62
C ILE A 98 1.65 19.32 -3.98
N TYR A 99 1.81 18.07 -4.46
CA TYR A 99 2.72 17.09 -3.89
C TYR A 99 3.80 16.75 -4.93
N LYS A 100 5.05 17.12 -4.61
CA LYS A 100 6.23 16.86 -5.44
C LYS A 100 6.91 15.58 -5.01
#